data_AF-A0A414KAW2-F1
#
_entry.id   AF-A0A414KAW2-F1
#
_cell.length_a   1.000
_cell.length_b   1.000
_cell.length_c   1.000
_cell.angle_alpha   90.00
_cell.angle_beta   90.00
_cell.angle_gamma   90.00
#
_symmetry.space_group_name_H-M   'P 1'
#
loop_
_entity.id
_entity.type
_entity.pdbx_description
1 polymer ?
#
loop_
_entity_poly.entity_id
_entity_poly.type
_entity_poly.pdbx_seq_one_letter_code
_entity_poly.pdbx_strand_id
1 'polypeptide(L)'
;MNLLSKLSSSTKAKTIEPREIFMTLPSKAPGYGYPRDVQSEVWKKWFDIRNEKNVILKMNTGSGKTVVGLIMLQSCLNEEKGPAIYVVPDNYLVKQVIDEAKRLGISATEDKDDYSYSNSKAILVTSIQTIVNGYSYFGMREGGNYPIGSIIIDDVHACMDKIISQFMIKIDAESDAYKELIAIFSSSLKDYNPKNYIDIVEMKDCRKKNACALLGMAETAR
;
A
#
# COMPACT_ATOMS: atom_id res chain seq x y z
N MET A 1 36.32 39.02 11.36
CA MET A 1 36.01 37.94 10.41
C MET A 1 34.58 37.50 10.66
N ASN A 2 33.68 37.72 9.69
CA ASN A 2 32.25 37.51 9.86
C ASN A 2 31.93 36.02 9.64
N LEU A 3 31.51 35.32 10.70
CA LEU A 3 31.18 33.88 10.69
C LEU A 3 29.96 33.54 9.80
N LEU A 4 29.20 34.57 9.38
CA LEU A 4 27.97 34.45 8.61
C LEU A 4 28.18 34.29 7.10
N SER A 5 29.39 34.51 6.57
CA SER A 5 29.65 34.37 5.12
C SER A 5 29.80 32.92 4.64
N LYS A 6 29.76 31.93 5.56
CA LYS A 6 29.84 30.50 5.23
C LYS A 6 28.48 29.78 5.18
N LEU A 7 27.36 30.49 5.34
CA LEU A 7 26.02 29.91 5.28
C LEU A 7 25.39 29.91 3.88
N SER A 8 26.14 30.23 2.82
CA SER A 8 25.72 29.85 1.47
C SER A 8 25.96 28.35 1.28
N SER A 9 25.19 27.51 1.98
CA SER A 9 24.97 26.16 1.47
C SER A 9 24.22 26.37 0.16
N SER A 10 24.93 26.28 -0.96
CA SER A 10 24.28 26.02 -2.23
C SER A 10 23.57 24.68 -2.04
N THR A 11 22.29 24.72 -1.65
CA THR A 11 21.44 23.54 -1.55
C THR A 11 21.36 23.01 -2.98
N LYS A 12 22.25 22.06 -3.34
CA LYS A 12 22.15 21.40 -4.64
C LYS A 12 20.73 20.84 -4.71
N ALA A 13 20.00 21.24 -5.74
CA ALA A 13 18.67 20.72 -5.99
C ALA A 13 18.75 19.19 -5.93
N LYS A 14 17.90 18.58 -5.10
CA LYS A 14 17.86 17.12 -5.01
C LYS A 14 17.46 16.60 -6.38
N THR A 15 18.18 15.61 -6.88
CA THR A 15 17.83 14.96 -8.13
C THR A 15 16.43 14.35 -8.02
N ILE A 16 15.58 14.61 -9.02
CA ILE A 16 14.24 14.05 -9.10
C ILE A 16 14.14 12.88 -10.07
N GLU A 17 15.09 12.71 -10.99
CA GLU A 17 15.05 11.61 -11.96
C GLU A 17 15.31 10.27 -11.25
N PRO A 18 14.41 9.28 -11.33
CA PRO A 18 14.49 8.05 -10.56
C PRO A 18 15.79 7.25 -10.75
N ARG A 19 16.30 7.13 -11.99
CA ARG A 19 17.51 6.37 -12.26
C ARG A 19 18.72 7.05 -11.62
N GLU A 20 18.83 8.36 -11.73
CA GLU A 20 19.88 9.16 -11.10
C GLU A 20 19.79 9.10 -9.57
N ILE A 21 18.59 9.16 -8.98
CA ILE A 21 18.37 8.92 -7.55
C ILE A 21 18.94 7.55 -7.17
N PHE A 22 18.54 6.48 -7.88
CA PHE A 22 19.02 5.13 -7.60
C PHE A 22 20.56 5.03 -7.70
N MET A 23 21.18 5.71 -8.66
CA MET A 23 22.63 5.69 -8.84
C MET A 23 23.37 6.47 -7.74
N THR A 24 22.74 7.48 -7.13
CA THR A 24 23.35 8.38 -6.13
C THR A 24 23.00 8.05 -4.68
N LEU A 25 22.23 6.97 -4.45
CA LEU A 25 21.91 6.50 -3.10
C LEU A 25 23.19 6.23 -2.26
N PRO A 26 23.23 6.67 -1.00
CA PRO A 26 24.47 6.80 -0.24
C PRO A 26 25.07 5.48 0.25
N SER A 27 24.27 4.43 0.39
CA SER A 27 24.70 3.20 1.08
C SER A 27 23.93 1.97 0.59
N LYS A 28 23.95 1.74 -0.73
CA LYS A 28 23.36 0.55 -1.33
C LYS A 28 24.10 -0.72 -0.91
N ALA A 29 23.35 -1.72 -0.46
CA ALA A 29 23.88 -3.05 -0.16
C ALA A 29 24.45 -3.72 -1.44
N PRO A 30 25.31 -4.75 -1.28
CA PRO A 30 25.73 -5.57 -2.41
C PRO A 30 24.53 -6.13 -3.20
N GLY A 31 24.59 -6.05 -4.53
CA GLY A 31 23.53 -6.47 -5.44
C GLY A 31 22.69 -5.33 -6.06
N TYR A 32 22.82 -4.09 -5.57
CA TYR A 32 22.12 -2.90 -6.13
C TYR A 32 23.04 -1.97 -6.93
N GLY A 33 24.08 -2.53 -7.57
CA GLY A 33 25.07 -1.75 -8.32
C GLY A 33 24.42 -0.93 -9.44
N TYR A 34 23.60 -1.59 -10.26
CA TYR A 34 22.89 -0.99 -11.39
C TYR A 34 21.41 -1.40 -11.37
N PRO A 35 20.50 -0.52 -11.81
CA PRO A 35 19.10 -0.89 -11.95
C PRO A 35 18.94 -1.84 -13.13
N ARG A 36 17.94 -2.73 -13.04
CA ARG A 36 17.58 -3.61 -14.15
C ARG A 36 16.93 -2.79 -15.27
N ASP A 37 16.98 -3.29 -16.51
CA ASP A 37 16.41 -2.60 -17.67
C ASP A 37 14.92 -2.31 -17.48
N VAL A 38 14.17 -3.30 -16.99
CA VAL A 38 12.73 -3.15 -16.68
C VAL A 38 12.44 -2.06 -15.65
N GLN A 39 13.31 -1.89 -14.64
CA GLN A 39 13.15 -0.83 -13.63
C GLN A 39 13.38 0.53 -14.26
N SER A 40 14.43 0.64 -15.08
CA SER A 40 14.81 1.86 -15.78
C SER A 40 13.76 2.32 -16.79
N GLU A 41 13.17 1.36 -17.52
CA GLU A 41 12.09 1.64 -18.46
C GLU A 41 10.84 2.15 -17.75
N VAL A 42 10.44 1.50 -16.64
CA VAL A 42 9.27 1.93 -15.86
C VAL A 42 9.48 3.32 -15.28
N TRP A 43 10.65 3.58 -14.70
CA TRP A 43 11.01 4.90 -14.19
C TRP A 43 10.95 5.99 -15.25
N LYS A 44 11.53 5.74 -16.42
CA LYS A 44 11.49 6.68 -17.54
C LYS A 44 10.06 7.01 -17.94
N LYS A 45 9.24 5.98 -18.19
CA LYS A 45 7.84 6.15 -18.61
C LYS A 45 7.01 6.87 -17.55
N TRP A 46 7.20 6.53 -16.27
CA TRP A 46 6.50 7.22 -15.19
C TRP A 46 6.95 8.68 -15.07
N PHE A 47 8.25 8.96 -15.18
CA PHE A 47 8.79 10.31 -15.03
C PHE A 47 8.24 11.29 -16.08
N ASP A 48 7.99 10.81 -17.30
CA ASP A 48 7.35 11.56 -18.39
C ASP A 48 5.92 11.99 -18.05
N ILE A 49 5.22 11.23 -17.19
CA ILE A 49 3.83 11.47 -16.77
C ILE A 49 3.69 11.75 -15.28
N ARG A 50 4.77 12.08 -14.56
CA ARG A 50 4.79 12.17 -13.07
C ARG A 50 3.89 13.24 -12.46
N ASN A 51 3.33 14.13 -13.29
CA ASN A 51 2.38 15.15 -12.87
C ASN A 51 0.92 14.66 -13.01
N GLU A 52 0.70 13.50 -13.62
CA GLU A 52 -0.60 12.85 -13.63
C GLU A 52 -0.98 12.40 -12.22
N LYS A 53 -2.21 12.73 -11.80
CA LYS A 53 -2.67 12.47 -10.44
C LYS A 53 -2.73 10.97 -10.11
N ASN A 54 -3.19 10.15 -11.07
CA ASN A 54 -3.39 8.72 -10.87
C ASN A 54 -2.68 7.95 -11.98
N VAL A 55 -1.78 7.04 -11.60
CA VAL A 55 -1.01 6.22 -12.54
C VAL A 55 -1.12 4.76 -12.14
N ILE A 56 -1.43 3.89 -13.11
CA ILE A 56 -1.40 2.44 -12.94
C ILE A 56 -0.05 1.92 -13.43
N LEU A 57 0.72 1.31 -12.52
CA LEU A 57 2.01 0.70 -12.83
C LEU A 57 1.85 -0.80 -13.00
N LYS A 58 2.03 -1.28 -14.23
CA LYS A 58 2.03 -2.72 -14.53
C LYS A 58 3.46 -3.24 -14.63
N MET A 59 3.78 -4.20 -13.77
CA MET A 59 5.08 -4.87 -13.72
C MET A 59 4.89 -6.36 -13.43
N ASN A 60 5.79 -7.20 -13.95
CA ASN A 60 5.80 -8.64 -13.68
C ASN A 60 6.24 -8.92 -12.23
N THR A 61 5.94 -10.11 -11.72
CA THR A 61 6.49 -10.56 -10.43
C THR A 61 8.02 -10.73 -10.52
N GLY A 62 8.73 -10.51 -9.42
CA GLY A 62 10.19 -10.64 -9.38
C GLY A 62 10.99 -9.54 -10.11
N SER A 63 10.34 -8.59 -10.78
CA SER A 63 11.01 -7.49 -11.50
C SER A 63 11.55 -6.37 -10.59
N GLY A 64 11.31 -6.47 -9.28
CA GLY A 64 11.72 -5.48 -8.29
C GLY A 64 10.78 -4.29 -8.17
N LYS A 65 9.46 -4.53 -8.08
CA LYS A 65 8.42 -3.50 -7.91
C LYS A 65 8.66 -2.62 -6.69
N THR A 66 9.10 -3.23 -5.59
CA THR A 66 9.40 -2.52 -4.33
C THR A 66 10.50 -1.48 -4.51
N VAL A 67 11.61 -1.85 -5.16
CA VAL A 67 12.69 -0.91 -5.51
C VAL A 67 12.15 0.22 -6.38
N VAL A 68 11.34 -0.11 -7.39
CA VAL A 68 10.76 0.89 -8.28
C VAL A 68 9.90 1.88 -7.50
N GLY A 69 9.00 1.39 -6.66
CA GLY A 69 8.09 2.23 -5.89
C GLY A 69 8.81 3.10 -4.85
N LEU A 70 9.78 2.54 -4.12
CA LEU A 70 10.57 3.30 -3.15
C LEU A 70 11.33 4.46 -3.82
N ILE A 71 11.93 4.21 -4.98
CA ILE A 71 12.64 5.25 -5.74
C ILE A 71 11.68 6.31 -6.29
N MET A 72 10.50 5.91 -6.77
CA MET A 72 9.47 6.84 -7.22
C MET A 72 8.96 7.74 -6.08
N LEU A 73 8.73 7.18 -4.89
CA LEU A 73 8.37 7.99 -3.72
C LEU A 73 9.52 8.90 -3.27
N GLN A 74 10.77 8.43 -3.35
CA GLN A 74 11.94 9.29 -3.09
C GLN A 74 12.03 10.44 -4.11
N SER A 75 11.70 10.19 -5.38
CA SER A 75 11.57 11.22 -6.42
C SER A 75 10.49 12.25 -6.05
N CYS A 76 9.30 11.80 -5.61
CA CYS A 76 8.25 12.69 -5.13
C CYS A 76 8.69 13.54 -3.92
N LEU A 77 9.38 12.94 -2.94
CA LEU A 77 9.92 13.69 -1.79
C LEU A 77 10.97 14.73 -2.22
N ASN A 78 11.78 14.41 -3.22
CA ASN A 78 12.77 15.35 -3.77
C ASN A 78 12.13 16.48 -4.58
N GLU A 79 10.95 16.25 -5.16
CA GLU A 79 10.12 17.23 -5.88
C GLU A 79 9.13 17.98 -4.95
N GLU A 80 9.31 17.88 -3.62
CA GLU A 80 8.45 18.54 -2.62
C GLU A 80 6.97 18.10 -2.66
N LYS A 81 6.68 16.91 -3.20
CA LYS A 81 5.35 16.28 -3.25
C LYS A 81 5.11 15.31 -2.07
N GLY A 82 5.70 15.61 -0.92
CA GLY A 82 5.56 14.82 0.31
C GLY A 82 4.41 15.27 1.23
N PRO A 83 4.15 14.56 2.34
CA PRO A 83 4.79 13.30 2.73
C PRO A 83 4.45 12.12 1.82
N ALA A 84 5.32 11.11 1.81
CA ALA A 84 5.22 9.96 0.92
C ALA A 84 4.90 8.68 1.69
N ILE A 85 3.95 7.89 1.18
CA ILE A 85 3.55 6.62 1.79
C ILE A 85 3.66 5.44 0.82
N TYR A 86 4.15 4.31 1.30
CA TYR A 86 4.17 3.03 0.61
C TYR A 86 3.19 2.09 1.32
N VAL A 87 2.16 1.67 0.60
CA VAL A 87 1.06 0.85 1.14
C VAL A 87 1.17 -0.57 0.61
N VAL A 88 1.08 -1.55 1.51
CA VAL A 88 1.12 -2.98 1.19
C VAL A 88 -0.09 -3.73 1.78
N PRO A 89 -0.37 -4.97 1.34
CA PRO A 89 -1.51 -5.74 1.85
C PRO A 89 -1.50 -6.02 3.36
N ASP A 90 -0.35 -6.27 3.98
CA ASP A 90 -0.27 -6.61 5.40
C ASP A 90 1.07 -6.23 6.06
N ASN A 91 1.10 -6.37 7.40
CA ASN A 91 2.24 -5.97 8.22
C ASN A 91 3.50 -6.83 8.01
N TYR A 92 3.37 -8.04 7.46
CA TYR A 92 4.55 -8.84 7.10
C TYR A 92 5.26 -8.20 5.91
N LEU A 93 4.50 -7.79 4.89
CA LEU A 93 5.03 -7.06 3.75
C LEU A 93 5.57 -5.68 4.15
N VAL A 94 5.02 -5.04 5.18
CA VAL A 94 5.57 -3.76 5.71
C VAL A 94 7.03 -3.95 6.11
N LYS A 95 7.34 -4.99 6.90
CA LYS A 95 8.71 -5.28 7.33
C LYS A 95 9.63 -5.54 6.14
N GLN A 96 9.16 -6.29 5.14
CA GLN A 96 9.95 -6.55 3.92
C GLN A 96 10.30 -5.27 3.16
N VAL A 97 9.35 -4.33 3.03
CA VAL A 97 9.60 -3.05 2.35
C VAL A 97 10.57 -2.17 3.16
N ILE A 98 10.46 -2.15 4.49
CA ILE A 98 11.39 -1.44 5.38
C ILE A 98 12.81 -1.98 5.24
N ASP A 99 12.97 -3.31 5.24
CA ASP A 99 14.27 -3.95 5.04
C ASP A 99 14.85 -3.64 3.66
N GLU A 100 14.03 -3.62 2.61
CA GLU A 100 14.44 -3.26 1.26
C GLU A 100 14.87 -1.78 1.18
N ALA A 101 14.11 -0.87 1.78
CA ALA A 101 14.47 0.55 1.86
C ALA A 101 15.80 0.75 2.58
N LYS A 102 16.01 0.04 3.71
CA LYS A 102 17.29 0.04 4.44
C LYS A 102 18.45 -0.47 3.58
N ARG A 103 18.24 -1.54 2.80
CA ARG A 103 19.26 -2.07 1.86
C ARG A 103 19.58 -1.10 0.72
N LEU A 104 18.63 -0.26 0.33
CA LEU A 104 18.85 0.81 -0.66
C LEU A 104 19.49 2.06 -0.03
N GLY A 105 19.44 2.22 1.29
CA GLY A 105 19.82 3.48 1.95
C GLY A 105 18.76 4.57 1.81
N ILE A 106 17.50 4.19 1.63
CA ILE A 106 16.34 5.09 1.62
C ILE A 106 15.79 5.18 3.06
N SER A 107 15.53 6.39 3.53
CA SER A 107 14.92 6.59 4.84
C SER A 107 13.44 6.19 4.77
N ALA A 108 13.07 5.18 5.53
CA ALA A 108 11.70 4.71 5.66
C ALA A 108 11.39 4.38 7.11
N THR A 109 10.13 4.50 7.50
CA THR A 109 9.65 4.29 8.86
C THR A 109 8.27 3.65 8.84
N GLU A 110 7.94 2.90 9.88
CA GLU A 110 6.59 2.37 10.11
C GLU A 110 5.80 3.27 11.08
N ASP A 111 6.50 4.21 11.71
CA ASP A 111 5.92 5.10 12.70
C ASP A 111 5.36 6.34 12.01
N LYS A 112 4.02 6.47 12.05
CA LYS A 112 3.31 7.65 11.56
C LYS A 112 3.71 8.94 12.32
N ASP A 113 4.19 8.81 13.55
CA ASP A 113 4.62 9.92 14.41
C ASP A 113 6.09 10.31 14.18
N ASP A 114 6.79 9.61 13.28
CA ASP A 114 8.19 9.87 12.97
C ASP A 114 8.36 11.31 12.45
N TYR A 115 9.28 12.04 13.07
CA TYR A 115 9.61 13.40 12.70
C TYR A 115 10.09 13.50 11.24
N SER A 116 10.82 12.50 10.76
CA SER A 116 11.33 12.45 9.38
C SER A 116 10.19 12.26 8.39
N TYR A 117 9.17 11.46 8.70
CA TYR A 117 7.98 11.34 7.87
C TYR A 117 7.23 12.67 7.80
N SER A 118 6.95 13.27 8.95
CA SER A 118 6.22 14.55 9.05
C SER A 118 6.92 15.69 8.28
N ASN A 119 8.24 15.61 8.13
CA ASN A 119 9.06 16.59 7.40
C ASN A 119 9.42 16.16 5.96
N SER A 120 8.75 15.15 5.39
CA SER A 120 9.02 14.66 4.03
C SER A 120 10.48 14.23 3.79
N LYS A 121 11.11 13.67 4.83
CA LYS A 121 12.48 13.14 4.80
C LYS A 121 12.53 11.60 4.83
N ALA A 122 11.45 10.95 5.24
CA ALA A 122 11.30 9.50 5.24
C ALA A 122 9.98 9.10 4.58
N ILE A 123 9.96 7.90 3.98
CA ILE A 123 8.75 7.27 3.46
C ILE A 123 8.07 6.49 4.58
N LEU A 124 6.79 6.74 4.84
CA LEU A 124 6.01 5.90 5.75
C LEU A 124 5.60 4.63 5.02
N VAL A 125 5.90 3.47 5.58
CA VAL A 125 5.46 2.17 5.08
C VAL A 125 4.35 1.65 5.98
N THR A 126 3.21 1.30 5.41
CA THR A 126 2.05 0.85 6.19
C THR A 126 1.19 -0.14 5.43
N SER A 127 0.26 -0.80 6.12
CA SER A 127 -0.69 -1.72 5.48
C SER A 127 -1.94 -0.98 5.01
N ILE A 128 -2.61 -1.51 3.98
CA ILE A 128 -3.85 -0.93 3.44
C ILE A 128 -4.95 -0.74 4.50
N GLN A 129 -4.93 -1.59 5.52
CA GLN A 129 -5.89 -1.59 6.63
C GLN A 129 -5.76 -0.32 7.48
N THR A 130 -4.57 0.26 7.60
CA THR A 130 -4.37 1.51 8.36
C THR A 130 -4.88 2.73 7.58
N ILE A 131 -4.86 2.65 6.25
CA ILE A 131 -5.36 3.67 5.33
C ILE A 131 -6.89 3.64 5.33
N VAL A 132 -7.47 2.46 5.11
CA VAL A 132 -8.91 2.27 4.93
C VAL A 132 -9.52 1.64 6.19
N ASN A 133 -9.86 2.47 7.17
CA ASN A 133 -10.65 2.08 8.34
C ASN A 133 -11.42 3.28 8.93
N GLY A 134 -12.42 3.01 9.77
CA GLY A 134 -13.29 4.03 10.36
C GLY A 134 -12.61 4.97 11.37
N TYR A 135 -11.37 4.68 11.77
CA TYR A 135 -10.55 5.48 12.67
C TYR A 135 -9.25 5.95 12.01
N SER A 136 -9.23 5.99 10.67
CA SER A 136 -8.01 6.28 9.90
C SER A 136 -7.45 7.64 10.28
N TYR A 137 -6.15 7.62 10.59
CA TYR A 137 -5.42 8.82 10.99
C TYR A 137 -5.05 9.72 9.81
N PHE A 138 -5.37 9.32 8.58
CA PHE A 138 -5.07 10.09 7.38
C PHE A 138 -6.22 10.96 6.87
N GLY A 139 -7.45 10.81 7.38
CA GLY A 139 -8.57 11.61 6.86
C GLY A 139 -9.92 11.52 7.57
N MET A 140 -10.08 10.70 8.62
CA MET A 140 -11.37 10.52 9.31
C MET A 140 -11.46 11.28 10.65
N ARG A 141 -10.42 12.04 11.02
CA ARG A 141 -10.38 12.81 12.28
C ARG A 141 -10.81 14.25 12.06
N GLU A 142 -11.41 14.87 13.08
CA GLU A 142 -11.77 16.29 13.09
C GLU A 142 -10.55 17.21 12.93
N GLY A 143 -9.38 16.76 13.40
CA GLY A 143 -8.11 17.46 13.28
C GLY A 143 -6.91 16.53 13.50
N GLY A 144 -5.71 17.02 13.18
CA GLY A 144 -4.47 16.24 13.36
C GLY A 144 -4.39 14.99 12.47
N ASN A 145 -4.96 15.06 11.26
CA ASN A 145 -4.74 14.03 10.24
C ASN A 145 -3.29 14.12 9.73
N TYR A 146 -2.66 12.98 9.50
CA TYR A 146 -1.32 12.93 8.91
C TYR A 146 -1.45 13.15 7.41
N PRO A 147 -0.76 14.15 6.83
CA PRO A 147 -0.92 14.49 5.42
C PRO A 147 -0.30 13.40 4.54
N ILE A 148 -0.91 13.18 3.38
CA ILE A 148 -0.39 12.33 2.30
C ILE A 148 -0.25 13.22 1.07
N GLY A 149 0.99 13.44 0.62
CA GLY A 149 1.28 14.13 -0.65
C GLY A 149 1.42 13.15 -1.81
N SER A 150 2.08 12.01 -1.58
CA SER A 150 2.30 10.95 -2.56
C SER A 150 2.05 9.57 -1.98
N ILE A 151 1.45 8.67 -2.75
CA ILE A 151 1.08 7.32 -2.33
C ILE A 151 1.41 6.30 -3.42
N ILE A 152 2.01 5.18 -3.02
CA ILE A 152 2.04 3.96 -3.81
C ILE A 152 1.25 2.89 -3.08
N ILE A 153 0.37 2.20 -3.81
CA ILE A 153 -0.34 1.01 -3.34
C ILE A 153 0.23 -0.19 -4.10
N ASP A 154 1.02 -1.00 -3.42
CA ASP A 154 1.59 -2.22 -3.97
C ASP A 154 0.59 -3.38 -3.87
N ASP A 155 0.62 -4.25 -4.87
CA ASP A 155 -0.33 -5.35 -5.06
C ASP A 155 -1.80 -4.94 -4.77
N VAL A 156 -2.35 -4.10 -5.64
CA VAL A 156 -3.74 -3.60 -5.52
C VAL A 156 -4.75 -4.75 -5.38
N HIS A 157 -4.54 -5.89 -6.02
CA HIS A 157 -5.46 -7.03 -5.92
C HIS A 157 -5.47 -7.60 -4.50
N ALA A 158 -4.29 -7.88 -3.93
CA ALA A 158 -4.18 -8.34 -2.55
C ALA A 158 -4.66 -7.28 -1.54
N CYS A 159 -4.41 -5.99 -1.80
CA CYS A 159 -4.93 -4.90 -0.99
C CYS A 159 -6.46 -4.87 -0.99
N MET A 160 -7.11 -5.06 -2.14
CA MET A 160 -8.57 -5.12 -2.24
C MET A 160 -9.15 -6.30 -1.46
N ASP A 161 -8.54 -7.48 -1.54
CA ASP A 161 -8.97 -8.65 -0.75
C ASP A 161 -8.90 -8.38 0.76
N LYS A 162 -7.86 -7.66 1.22
CA LYS A 162 -7.70 -7.27 2.62
C LYS A 162 -8.75 -6.25 3.05
N ILE A 163 -9.05 -5.26 2.21
CA ILE A 163 -10.12 -4.29 2.45
C ILE A 163 -11.46 -5.03 2.58
N ILE A 164 -11.82 -5.87 1.60
CA ILE A 164 -13.08 -6.61 1.64
C ILE A 164 -13.13 -7.45 2.92
N SER A 165 -12.08 -8.22 3.23
CA SER A 165 -12.03 -9.02 4.45
C SER A 165 -12.16 -8.21 5.75
N GLN A 166 -11.74 -6.94 5.78
CA GLN A 166 -11.87 -6.09 6.97
C GLN A 166 -13.31 -5.66 7.23
N PHE A 167 -14.12 -5.56 6.18
CA PHE A 167 -15.55 -5.21 6.26
C PHE A 167 -16.47 -6.45 6.22
N MET A 168 -15.93 -7.65 6.43
CA MET A 168 -16.68 -8.89 6.54
C MET A 168 -16.67 -9.42 7.99
N ILE A 169 -17.86 -9.75 8.51
CA ILE A 169 -18.10 -10.52 9.74
C ILE A 169 -18.11 -12.01 9.43
N LYS A 170 -17.07 -12.76 9.78
CA LYS A 170 -17.05 -14.21 9.56
C LYS A 170 -17.94 -14.95 10.56
N ILE A 171 -18.87 -15.77 10.07
CA ILE A 171 -19.77 -16.58 10.91
C ILE A 171 -19.62 -18.05 10.51
N ASP A 172 -19.46 -18.90 11.51
CA ASP A 172 -19.42 -20.36 11.33
C ASP A 172 -20.80 -20.87 10.89
N ALA A 173 -20.85 -21.66 9.82
CA ALA A 173 -22.08 -22.20 9.24
C ALA A 173 -22.87 -23.10 10.23
N GLU A 174 -22.19 -23.68 11.22
CA GLU A 174 -22.83 -24.54 12.22
C GLU A 174 -23.35 -23.76 13.43
N SER A 175 -23.05 -22.45 13.52
CA SER A 175 -23.53 -21.59 14.59
C SER A 175 -25.04 -21.28 14.47
N ASP A 176 -25.69 -21.04 15.60
CA ASP A 176 -27.10 -20.65 15.61
C ASP A 176 -27.32 -19.27 14.98
N ALA A 177 -26.35 -18.35 15.14
CA ALA A 177 -26.37 -17.04 14.48
C ALA A 177 -26.46 -17.17 12.95
N TYR A 178 -25.69 -18.08 12.34
CA TYR A 178 -25.76 -18.31 10.89
C TYR A 178 -27.15 -18.77 10.46
N LYS A 179 -27.75 -19.72 11.20
CA LYS A 179 -29.09 -20.25 10.91
C LYS A 179 -30.14 -19.15 10.99
N GLU A 180 -30.07 -18.31 12.02
CA GLU A 180 -30.97 -17.17 12.19
C GLU A 180 -30.84 -16.18 11.02
N LEU A 181 -29.61 -15.82 10.63
CA LEU A 181 -29.36 -14.89 9.53
C LEU A 181 -29.84 -15.43 8.18
N ILE A 182 -29.58 -16.71 7.88
CA ILE A 182 -30.13 -17.35 6.68
C ILE A 182 -31.65 -17.36 6.73
N ALA A 183 -32.28 -17.61 7.89
CA ALA A 183 -33.73 -17.60 7.99
C ALA A 183 -34.32 -16.23 7.61
N ILE A 184 -33.73 -15.10 8.03
CA ILE A 184 -34.24 -13.77 7.70
C ILE A 184 -33.90 -13.35 6.26
N PHE A 185 -32.72 -13.71 5.74
CA PHE A 185 -32.26 -13.22 4.43
C PHE A 185 -32.44 -14.18 3.27
N SER A 186 -32.82 -15.45 3.50
CA SER A 186 -32.86 -16.51 2.47
C SER A 186 -33.55 -16.13 1.16
N SER A 187 -34.73 -15.52 1.22
CA SER A 187 -35.47 -15.07 0.04
C SER A 187 -34.68 -14.04 -0.76
N SER A 188 -34.18 -13.00 -0.08
CA SER A 188 -33.40 -11.93 -0.71
C SER A 188 -32.08 -12.44 -1.30
N LEU A 189 -31.42 -13.39 -0.62
CA LEU A 189 -30.18 -14.03 -1.10
C LEU A 189 -30.42 -14.86 -2.35
N LYS A 190 -31.52 -15.63 -2.36
CA LYS A 190 -31.92 -16.48 -3.48
C LYS A 190 -32.29 -15.65 -4.70
N ASP A 191 -32.98 -14.53 -4.52
CA ASP A 191 -33.34 -13.62 -5.62
C ASP A 191 -32.12 -12.91 -6.21
N TYR A 192 -31.19 -12.47 -5.34
CA TYR A 192 -29.99 -11.77 -5.78
C TYR A 192 -29.01 -12.67 -6.53
N ASN A 193 -28.76 -13.89 -6.04
CA ASN A 193 -27.87 -14.84 -6.71
C ASN A 193 -28.28 -16.30 -6.43
N PRO A 194 -29.23 -16.84 -7.21
CA PRO A 194 -29.78 -18.18 -6.98
C PRO A 194 -28.71 -19.27 -7.00
N LYS A 195 -27.73 -19.15 -7.89
CA LYS A 195 -26.65 -20.13 -8.04
C LYS A 195 -25.76 -20.18 -6.80
N ASN A 196 -25.29 -19.02 -6.32
CA ASN A 196 -24.47 -18.99 -5.11
C ASN A 196 -25.26 -19.38 -3.85
N TYR A 197 -26.55 -19.04 -3.78
CA TYR A 197 -27.41 -19.49 -2.69
C TYR A 197 -27.47 -21.02 -2.62
N ILE A 198 -27.73 -21.69 -3.75
CA ILE A 198 -27.74 -23.16 -3.82
C ILE A 198 -26.38 -23.71 -3.40
N ASP A 199 -25.29 -23.19 -3.96
CA ASP A 199 -23.95 -23.73 -3.69
C ASP A 199 -23.54 -23.59 -2.21
N ILE A 200 -23.87 -22.47 -1.55
CA ILE A 200 -23.46 -22.19 -0.17
C ILE A 200 -24.45 -22.79 0.85
N VAL A 201 -25.75 -22.56 0.66
CA VAL A 201 -26.78 -22.87 1.66
C VAL A 201 -27.32 -24.29 1.48
N GLU A 202 -27.60 -24.70 0.24
CA GLU A 202 -28.20 -26.02 -0.04
C GLU A 202 -27.13 -27.11 -0.17
N MET A 203 -26.01 -26.82 -0.84
CA MET A 203 -24.92 -27.77 -1.08
C MET A 203 -23.79 -27.71 -0.06
N LYS A 204 -23.76 -26.71 0.83
CA LYS A 204 -22.69 -26.49 1.84
C LYS A 204 -21.27 -26.52 1.24
N ASP A 205 -21.08 -25.98 0.03
CA ASP A 205 -19.76 -25.98 -0.63
C ASP A 205 -18.83 -24.89 -0.08
N CYS A 206 -18.10 -25.25 0.97
CA CYS A 206 -17.11 -24.42 1.65
C CYS A 206 -15.86 -24.08 0.82
N ARG A 207 -15.74 -24.57 -0.43
CA ARG A 207 -14.64 -24.21 -1.35
C ARG A 207 -14.87 -22.85 -2.01
N LYS A 208 -16.12 -22.35 -2.04
CA LYS A 208 -16.44 -21.00 -2.50
C LYS A 208 -16.31 -19.98 -1.37
N LYS A 209 -15.13 -19.90 -0.77
CA LYS A 209 -14.80 -19.00 0.36
C LYS A 209 -15.11 -17.51 0.10
N ASN A 210 -15.24 -17.11 -1.16
CA ASN A 210 -15.55 -15.74 -1.58
C ASN A 210 -17.01 -15.53 -2.03
N ALA A 211 -17.85 -16.57 -2.04
CA ALA A 211 -19.24 -16.44 -2.48
C ALA A 211 -20.17 -15.94 -1.36
N CYS A 212 -19.67 -15.79 -0.13
CA CYS A 212 -20.40 -15.17 0.97
C CYS A 212 -20.21 -13.65 1.05
N ALA A 213 -20.15 -13.01 -0.12
CA ALA A 213 -20.12 -11.55 -0.26
C ALA A 213 -21.50 -10.90 -0.05
N LEU A 214 -22.52 -11.67 0.32
CA LEU A 214 -23.90 -11.18 0.32
C LEU A 214 -24.36 -10.54 1.65
N LEU A 215 -23.65 -10.77 2.75
CA LEU A 215 -23.84 -10.09 4.04
C LEU A 215 -22.51 -9.79 4.76
N GLY A 216 -21.39 -9.93 4.03
CA GLY A 216 -20.06 -9.93 4.61
C GLY A 216 -19.80 -11.12 5.54
N MET A 217 -20.23 -12.33 5.19
CA MET A 217 -20.14 -13.50 6.09
C MET A 217 -19.18 -14.58 5.64
N ALA A 218 -17.87 -14.39 5.81
CA ALA A 218 -16.94 -15.45 5.38
C ALA A 218 -17.01 -16.68 6.31
N GLU A 219 -17.14 -17.85 5.71
CA GLU A 219 -17.11 -19.15 6.38
C GLU A 219 -15.65 -19.51 6.74
N THR A 220 -15.39 -19.90 7.98
CA THR A 220 -14.10 -20.49 8.40
C THR A 220 -14.26 -21.99 8.54
N ALA A 221 -13.63 -22.77 7.64
CA ALA A 221 -13.34 -24.17 7.91
C ALA A 221 -12.16 -24.28 8.88
N ARG A 222 -12.21 -25.25 9.80
CA ARG A 222 -11.09 -25.64 10.66
C ARG A 222 -9.81 -25.91 9.87
#